data_AF-A0A1G7U402-F1
#
_entry.id   AF-A0A1G7U402-F1
#
_cell.length_a   1.000
_cell.length_b   1.000
_cell.length_c   1.000
_cell.angle_alpha   90.00
_cell.angle_beta   90.00
_cell.angle_gamma   90.00
#
_symmetry.space_group_name_H-M   'P 1'
#
loop_
_entity.id
_entity.type
_entity.pdbx_description
1 polymer ?
#
loop_
_entity_poly.entity_id
_entity_poly.type
_entity_poly.pdbx_seq_one_letter_code
_entity_poly.pdbx_strand_id
1 'polypeptide(L)'
;MRSDLRAVFTETAPMIDPATRQRLVSWTDELSVRSPTLDLHHQILVGCLNRMILLEPVWRDSLPAVYRELLMIVSYCKIHFFIEEEAMRKAGVAAATVEEHGAIHRRILGKMDQSVKAFNTDPAAFPFAETLKFLHMWLVRHILDEDRRHYAEAMASRREVEADIARFRYAQIARKLRQRETGSDGASAGEALSGRWVAVIESNMERRNALIRTLKDQGMQVAQTNRVLDAPALIEAHAPELVFLDWSAEYAGRFARELYRTRSTLVIATLFGDPFEIVEECDTLGVANILGYPCSAQDLVTVTRETLDALVPLRALLLERLGAPA
;
A
#
# COMPACT_ATOMS: atom_id res chain seq x y z
N MET A 1 -2.10 -9.36 -33.24
CA MET A 1 -2.61 -7.99 -33.03
C MET A 1 -2.49 -7.72 -31.54
N ARG A 2 -1.36 -7.13 -31.11
CA ARG A 2 -1.03 -6.89 -29.70
C ARG A 2 -1.52 -5.49 -29.34
N SER A 3 -2.32 -5.36 -28.29
CA SER A 3 -2.83 -4.08 -27.79
C SER A 3 -1.75 -3.36 -27.01
N ASP A 4 -1.24 -2.27 -27.56
CA ASP A 4 -0.40 -1.30 -26.85
C ASP A 4 -1.25 -0.62 -25.76
N LEU A 5 -0.95 -0.91 -24.48
CA LEU A 5 -1.45 -0.17 -23.32
C LEU A 5 -0.62 1.10 -23.06
N ARG A 6 -0.23 1.81 -24.12
CA ARG A 6 0.06 3.26 -24.05
C ARG A 6 -1.26 4.02 -24.12
N ALA A 7 -2.14 3.77 -23.16
CA ALA A 7 -3.38 4.51 -23.03
C ALA A 7 -3.09 5.85 -22.35
N VAL A 8 -2.72 6.84 -23.17
CA VAL A 8 -3.10 8.25 -23.07
C VAL A 8 -3.29 8.80 -21.64
N PHE A 9 -2.19 9.27 -21.04
CA PHE A 9 -2.20 10.29 -19.99
C PHE A 9 -1.90 11.65 -20.63
N THR A 10 -2.85 12.20 -21.36
CA THR A 10 -2.73 13.57 -21.92
C THR A 10 -3.48 14.55 -21.03
N GLU A 11 -2.75 15.54 -20.54
CA GLU A 11 -3.14 16.84 -19.97
C GLU A 11 -4.28 16.85 -18.95
N THR A 12 -4.02 17.32 -17.71
CA THR A 12 -4.90 18.29 -17.01
C THR A 12 -4.38 18.71 -15.62
N ALA A 13 -4.83 19.89 -15.22
CA ALA A 13 -4.74 20.51 -13.89
C ALA A 13 -5.09 19.54 -12.72
N PRO A 14 -4.71 19.86 -11.46
CA PRO A 14 -4.99 19.00 -10.30
C PRO A 14 -6.45 18.53 -10.27
N MET A 15 -6.62 17.21 -10.17
CA MET A 15 -7.93 16.58 -10.08
C MET A 15 -8.63 17.06 -8.80
N ILE A 16 -9.81 17.65 -8.97
CA ILE A 16 -10.71 17.93 -7.86
C ILE A 16 -11.57 16.69 -7.67
N ASP A 17 -11.49 16.03 -6.52
CA ASP A 17 -12.46 14.99 -6.20
C ASP A 17 -13.86 15.63 -6.18
N PRO A 18 -14.79 15.21 -7.07
CA PRO A 18 -16.10 15.82 -7.20
C PRO A 18 -16.97 15.67 -5.93
N ALA A 19 -16.67 14.70 -5.06
CA ALA A 19 -17.37 14.48 -3.81
C ALA A 19 -16.86 15.39 -2.67
N THR A 20 -15.56 15.69 -2.62
CA THR A 20 -14.94 16.41 -1.50
C THR A 20 -14.44 17.82 -1.84
N ARG A 21 -14.37 18.16 -3.14
CA ARG A 21 -13.76 19.39 -3.69
C ARG A 21 -12.29 19.60 -3.30
N GLN A 22 -11.60 18.56 -2.86
CA GLN A 22 -10.18 18.62 -2.52
C GLN A 22 -9.30 18.46 -3.75
N ARG A 23 -8.14 19.14 -3.75
CA ARG A 23 -7.13 18.98 -4.80
C ARG A 23 -6.28 17.75 -4.49
N LEU A 24 -6.48 16.70 -5.26
CA LEU A 24 -5.63 15.52 -5.25
C LEU A 24 -4.37 15.79 -6.07
N VAL A 25 -3.29 15.09 -5.73
CA VAL A 25 -2.07 15.09 -6.52
C VAL A 25 -2.28 14.15 -7.70
N SER A 26 -2.14 14.69 -8.91
CA SER A 26 -2.21 13.93 -10.16
C SER A 26 -0.80 13.61 -10.63
N TRP A 27 -0.59 12.39 -11.11
CA TRP A 27 0.66 12.04 -11.78
C TRP A 27 0.79 12.81 -13.09
N THR A 28 1.98 13.30 -13.39
CA THR A 28 2.32 13.99 -14.64
C THR A 28 3.71 13.57 -15.08
N ASP A 29 4.02 13.71 -16.37
CA ASP A 29 5.35 13.39 -16.92
C ASP A 29 6.48 14.23 -16.29
N GLU A 30 6.15 15.38 -15.68
CA GLU A 30 7.12 16.21 -14.95
C GLU A 30 7.65 15.51 -13.69
N LEU A 31 6.85 14.62 -13.09
CA LEU A 31 7.22 13.80 -11.93
C LEU A 31 8.01 12.54 -12.32
N SER A 32 8.21 12.27 -13.62
CA SER A 32 8.99 11.13 -14.06
C SER A 32 10.50 11.35 -13.87
N VAL A 33 11.16 10.34 -13.31
CA VAL A 33 12.62 10.23 -13.19
C VAL A 33 13.21 9.34 -14.28
N ARG A 34 12.44 9.08 -15.35
CA ARG A 34 12.83 8.24 -16.50
C ARG A 34 13.19 6.80 -16.11
N SER A 35 12.57 6.29 -15.06
CA SER A 35 12.66 4.90 -14.60
C SER A 35 11.25 4.40 -14.34
N PRO A 36 10.70 3.49 -15.17
CA PRO A 36 9.36 2.94 -14.96
C PRO A 36 9.15 2.36 -13.55
N THR A 37 10.16 1.70 -12.98
CA THR A 37 10.10 1.14 -11.63
C THR A 37 10.01 2.22 -10.56
N LEU A 38 10.85 3.26 -10.62
CA LEU A 38 10.83 4.34 -9.61
C LEU A 38 9.61 5.26 -9.79
N ASP A 39 9.20 5.53 -11.04
CA ASP A 39 7.98 6.26 -11.35
C ASP A 39 6.75 5.55 -10.78
N LEU A 40 6.72 4.22 -10.85
CA LEU A 40 5.68 3.42 -10.22
C LEU A 40 5.71 3.57 -8.69
N HIS A 41 6.88 3.58 -8.05
CA HIS A 41 6.97 3.81 -6.60
C HIS A 41 6.41 5.18 -6.23
N HIS A 42 6.75 6.21 -7.00
CA HIS A 42 6.21 7.55 -6.79
C HIS A 42 4.68 7.60 -6.96
N GLN A 43 4.13 6.94 -7.98
CA GLN A 43 2.68 6.85 -8.17
C GLN A 43 1.99 6.18 -6.99
N ILE A 44 2.60 5.14 -6.41
CA ILE A 44 2.08 4.47 -5.22
C ILE A 44 2.13 5.40 -3.99
N LEU A 45 3.22 6.15 -3.81
CA LEU A 45 3.32 7.16 -2.74
C LEU A 45 2.30 8.29 -2.91
N VAL A 46 2.07 8.76 -4.15
CA VAL A 46 1.02 9.72 -4.50
C VAL A 46 -0.36 9.17 -4.13
N GLY A 47 -0.64 7.90 -4.42
CA GLY A 47 -1.88 7.23 -4.01
C GLY A 47 -2.08 7.25 -2.49
N CYS A 48 -1.03 6.93 -1.72
CA CYS A 48 -1.08 7.00 -0.25
C CYS A 48 -1.31 8.43 0.26
N LEU A 49 -0.63 9.41 -0.33
CA LEU A 49 -0.85 10.83 -0.02
C LEU A 49 -2.28 11.25 -0.32
N ASN A 50 -2.84 10.86 -1.46
CA ASN A 50 -4.21 11.18 -1.84
C ASN A 50 -5.22 10.58 -0.87
N ARG A 51 -5.02 9.36 -0.37
CA ARG A 51 -5.87 8.80 0.69
C ARG A 51 -5.78 9.61 1.98
N MET A 52 -4.59 10.09 2.36
CA MET A 52 -4.44 11.00 3.49
C MET A 52 -5.20 12.33 3.24
N ILE A 53 -5.15 12.91 2.03
CA ILE A 53 -5.92 14.11 1.67
C ILE A 53 -7.42 13.87 1.87
N LEU A 54 -7.94 12.74 1.35
CA LEU A 54 -9.35 12.36 1.48
C LEU A 54 -9.82 12.12 2.92
N LEU A 55 -8.90 11.93 3.87
CA LEU A 55 -9.22 11.82 5.29
C LEU A 55 -9.34 13.18 5.98
N GLU A 56 -8.78 14.26 5.44
CA GLU A 56 -8.78 15.59 6.05
C GLU A 56 -10.18 16.08 6.53
N PRO A 57 -11.30 15.92 5.81
CA PRO A 57 -12.59 16.38 6.33
C PRO A 57 -13.11 15.55 7.52
N VAL A 58 -12.60 14.35 7.72
CA VAL A 58 -13.13 13.35 8.68
C VAL A 58 -12.07 12.73 9.58
N TRP A 59 -10.86 13.29 9.64
CA TRP A 59 -9.68 12.61 10.19
C TRP A 59 -9.85 12.23 11.66
N ARG A 60 -10.57 13.06 12.45
CA ARG A 60 -10.85 12.81 13.87
C ARG A 60 -11.72 11.57 14.10
N ASP A 61 -12.63 11.29 13.16
CA ASP A 61 -13.49 10.10 13.19
C ASP A 61 -12.85 8.94 12.42
N SER A 62 -11.60 9.08 12.01
CA SER A 62 -10.91 8.12 11.14
C SER A 62 -9.45 7.90 11.55
N LEU A 63 -9.17 8.02 12.85
CA LEU A 63 -7.84 7.82 13.43
C LEU A 63 -7.17 6.50 13.01
N PRO A 64 -7.87 5.34 12.98
CA PRO A 64 -7.30 4.10 12.45
C PRO A 64 -6.80 4.22 11.01
N ALA A 65 -7.56 4.89 10.14
CA ALA A 65 -7.15 5.13 8.75
C ALA A 65 -5.96 6.09 8.67
N VAL A 66 -5.98 7.19 9.43
CA VAL A 66 -4.86 8.15 9.48
C VAL A 66 -3.57 7.47 9.90
N TYR A 67 -3.62 6.67 10.96
CA TYR A 67 -2.46 5.93 11.44
C TYR A 67 -1.94 4.93 10.39
N ARG A 68 -2.86 4.20 9.76
CA ARG A 68 -2.54 3.23 8.71
C ARG A 68 -1.82 3.90 7.53
N GLU A 69 -2.36 4.99 6.99
CA GLU A 69 -1.74 5.70 5.87
C GLU A 69 -0.40 6.31 6.26
N LEU A 70 -0.28 6.86 7.47
CA LEU A 70 0.99 7.39 7.97
C LEU A 70 2.06 6.28 8.00
N LEU A 71 1.76 5.14 8.61
CA LEU A 71 2.69 4.00 8.67
C LEU A 71 3.01 3.42 7.30
N MET A 72 2.03 3.38 6.40
CA MET A 72 2.19 2.94 5.02
C MET A 72 3.17 3.83 4.26
N ILE A 73 3.00 5.15 4.34
CA ILE A 73 3.89 6.11 3.69
C ILE A 73 5.31 5.95 4.24
N VAL A 74 5.48 5.91 5.58
CA VAL A 74 6.82 5.74 6.18
C VAL A 74 7.47 4.44 5.71
N SER A 75 6.74 3.33 5.77
CA SER A 75 7.26 2.01 5.41
C SER A 75 7.65 1.95 3.94
N TYR A 76 6.81 2.49 3.05
CA TYR A 76 7.05 2.45 1.61
C TYR A 76 8.15 3.43 1.18
N CYS A 77 8.27 4.60 1.82
CA CYS A 77 9.42 5.50 1.61
C CYS A 77 10.75 4.80 1.95
N LYS A 78 10.84 4.02 3.03
CA LYS A 78 12.07 3.27 3.36
C LYS A 78 12.44 2.27 2.26
N ILE A 79 11.45 1.59 1.68
CA ILE A 79 11.65 0.65 0.57
C ILE A 79 12.11 1.40 -0.67
N HIS A 80 11.39 2.46 -1.03
CA HIS A 80 11.67 3.30 -2.20
C HIS A 80 13.08 3.90 -2.14
N PHE A 81 13.42 4.61 -1.05
CA PHE A 81 14.75 5.22 -0.86
C PHE A 81 15.88 4.20 -0.91
N PHE A 82 15.67 2.99 -0.36
CA PHE A 82 16.65 1.91 -0.47
C PHE A 82 16.89 1.50 -1.93
N ILE A 83 15.81 1.31 -2.69
CA ILE A 83 15.89 0.90 -4.11
C ILE A 83 16.50 2.00 -4.97
N GLU A 84 16.09 3.24 -4.73
CA GLU A 84 16.58 4.44 -5.41
C GLU A 84 18.08 4.64 -5.20
N GLU A 85 18.56 4.61 -3.95
CA GLU A 85 19.99 4.74 -3.68
C GLU A 85 20.82 3.60 -4.31
N GLU A 86 20.29 2.38 -4.32
CA GLU A 86 20.90 1.25 -5.04
C GLU A 86 20.92 1.48 -6.56
N ALA A 87 19.84 2.03 -7.13
CA ALA A 87 19.76 2.38 -8.53
C ALA A 87 20.79 3.45 -8.89
N MET A 88 20.92 4.51 -8.07
CA MET A 88 21.93 5.56 -8.26
C MET A 88 23.35 4.99 -8.26
N ARG A 89 23.69 4.13 -7.29
CA ARG A 89 25.01 3.48 -7.21
C ARG A 89 25.30 2.65 -8.45
N LYS A 90 24.33 1.86 -8.93
CA LYS A 90 24.47 1.00 -10.10
C LYS A 90 24.49 1.77 -11.42
N ALA A 91 23.80 2.91 -11.49
CA ALA A 91 23.81 3.80 -12.64
C ALA A 91 25.13 4.60 -12.76
N GLY A 92 26.01 4.52 -11.76
CA GLY A 92 27.31 5.18 -11.76
C GLY A 92 27.25 6.65 -11.31
N VAL A 93 26.22 7.05 -10.58
CA VAL A 93 26.14 8.37 -9.94
C VAL A 93 27.28 8.52 -8.94
N ALA A 94 27.91 9.70 -8.88
CA ALA A 94 29.05 9.94 -8.01
C ALA A 94 28.69 9.67 -6.54
N ALA A 95 29.58 9.00 -5.81
CA ALA A 95 29.32 8.59 -4.42
C ALA A 95 28.96 9.76 -3.49
N ALA A 96 29.57 10.95 -3.69
CA ALA A 96 29.22 12.16 -2.94
C ALA A 96 27.76 12.58 -3.17
N THR A 97 27.30 12.53 -4.42
CA THR A 97 25.92 12.84 -4.83
C THR A 97 24.93 11.83 -4.25
N VAL A 98 25.29 10.54 -4.21
CA VAL A 98 24.47 9.50 -3.54
C VAL A 98 24.36 9.78 -2.03
N GLU A 99 25.45 10.18 -1.38
CA GLU A 99 25.45 10.47 0.06
C GLU A 99 24.65 11.75 0.39
N GLU A 100 24.76 12.80 -0.43
CA GLU A 100 23.95 14.02 -0.30
C GLU A 100 22.46 13.70 -0.40
N HIS A 101 22.07 12.90 -1.38
CA HIS A 101 20.70 12.46 -1.58
C HIS A 101 20.19 11.59 -0.41
N GLY A 102 20.99 10.61 0.04
CA GLY A 102 20.67 9.80 1.22
C GLY A 102 20.54 10.62 2.52
N ALA A 103 21.26 11.75 2.65
CA ALA A 103 21.08 12.66 3.78
C ALA A 103 19.71 13.35 3.78
N ILE A 104 19.16 13.64 2.60
CA ILE A 104 17.80 14.17 2.43
C ILE A 104 16.78 13.12 2.86
N HIS A 105 16.92 11.87 2.40
CA HIS A 105 16.07 10.73 2.82
C HIS A 105 16.02 10.57 4.33
N ARG A 106 17.19 10.56 5.00
CA ARG A 106 17.28 10.43 6.46
C ARG A 106 16.56 11.57 7.19
N ARG A 107 16.61 12.80 6.65
CA ARG A 107 15.89 13.95 7.22
C ARG A 107 14.37 13.81 7.06
N ILE A 108 13.92 13.35 5.89
CA ILE A 108 12.49 13.09 5.62
C ILE A 108 11.96 12.02 6.59
N LEU A 109 12.64 10.88 6.67
CA LEU A 109 12.26 9.78 7.56
C LEU A 109 12.25 10.23 9.04
N GLY A 110 13.24 11.01 9.47
CA GLY A 110 13.27 11.56 10.83
C GLY A 110 12.06 12.45 11.15
N LYS A 111 11.53 13.20 10.17
CA LYS A 111 10.32 14.01 10.37
C LYS A 111 9.04 13.18 10.34
N MET A 112 8.99 12.14 9.52
CA MET A 112 7.89 11.18 9.51
C MET A 112 7.81 10.41 10.83
N ASP A 113 8.95 9.96 11.36
CA ASP A 113 9.02 9.27 12.66
C ASP A 113 8.55 10.16 13.81
N GLN A 114 8.81 11.46 13.76
CA GLN A 114 8.23 12.42 14.71
C GLN A 114 6.70 12.47 14.61
N SER A 115 6.16 12.42 13.39
CA SER A 115 4.70 12.41 13.17
C SER A 115 4.08 11.11 13.71
N VAL A 116 4.73 9.96 13.48
CA VAL A 116 4.30 8.67 14.03
C VAL A 116 4.33 8.69 15.57
N LYS A 117 5.40 9.23 16.16
CA LYS A 117 5.50 9.40 17.63
C LYS A 117 4.41 10.33 18.18
N ALA A 118 4.14 11.45 17.50
CA ALA A 118 3.08 12.36 17.91
C ALA A 118 1.71 11.66 17.90
N PHE A 119 1.40 10.93 16.82
CA PHE A 119 0.17 10.14 16.73
C PHE A 119 0.07 9.11 17.86
N ASN A 120 1.15 8.36 18.13
CA ASN A 120 1.16 7.35 19.20
C ASN A 120 1.05 7.95 20.61
N THR A 121 1.48 9.20 20.80
CA THR A 121 1.40 9.89 22.09
C THR A 121 -0.02 10.35 22.38
N ASP A 122 -0.64 11.04 21.41
CA ASP A 122 -2.02 11.50 21.51
C ASP A 122 -2.64 11.59 20.11
N PRO A 123 -3.40 10.56 19.68
CA PRO A 123 -4.08 10.57 18.39
C PRO A 123 -5.07 11.74 18.24
N ALA A 124 -5.70 12.19 19.32
CA ALA A 124 -6.70 13.25 19.28
C ALA A 124 -6.08 14.64 19.08
N ALA A 125 -4.85 14.83 19.57
CA ALA A 125 -4.05 16.04 19.37
C ALA A 125 -3.07 15.93 18.18
N PHE A 126 -3.20 14.90 17.33
CA PHE A 126 -2.32 14.72 16.17
C PHE A 126 -2.35 15.96 15.25
N PRO A 127 -1.18 16.53 14.89
CA PRO A 127 -1.10 17.71 14.03
C PRO A 127 -1.32 17.35 12.54
N PHE A 128 -2.56 16.94 12.23
CA PHE A 128 -2.92 16.37 10.94
C PHE A 128 -2.60 17.31 9.77
N ALA A 129 -2.98 18.58 9.87
CA ALA A 129 -2.81 19.56 8.79
C ALA A 129 -1.32 19.83 8.51
N GLU A 130 -0.49 19.94 9.55
CA GLU A 130 0.95 20.14 9.44
C GLU A 130 1.62 18.89 8.85
N THR A 131 1.24 17.70 9.29
CA THR A 131 1.75 16.44 8.72
C THR A 131 1.34 16.32 7.26
N LEU A 132 0.08 16.57 6.90
CA LEU A 132 -0.37 16.49 5.52
C LEU A 132 0.36 17.51 4.63
N LYS A 133 0.51 18.75 5.09
CA LYS A 133 1.28 19.79 4.39
C LYS A 133 2.73 19.36 4.18
N PHE A 134 3.36 18.77 5.20
CA PHE A 134 4.71 18.22 5.08
C PHE A 134 4.76 17.09 4.04
N LEU A 135 3.86 16.10 4.13
CA LEU A 135 3.77 14.97 3.21
C LEU A 135 3.62 15.41 1.75
N HIS A 136 2.70 16.34 1.49
CA HIS A 136 2.50 16.89 0.16
C HIS A 136 3.73 17.66 -0.34
N MET A 137 4.28 18.53 0.51
CA MET A 137 5.39 19.39 0.12
C MET A 137 6.66 18.59 -0.17
N TRP A 138 7.01 17.64 0.70
CA TRP A 138 8.25 16.89 0.53
C TRP A 138 8.13 15.97 -0.69
N LEU A 139 7.04 15.23 -0.88
CA LEU A 139 6.96 14.24 -1.95
C LEU A 139 7.09 14.90 -3.32
N VAL A 140 6.29 15.93 -3.58
CA VAL A 140 6.30 16.61 -4.89
C VAL A 140 7.63 17.34 -5.14
N ARG A 141 8.14 18.07 -4.14
CA ARG A 141 9.41 18.80 -4.32
C ARG A 141 10.62 17.89 -4.39
N HIS A 142 10.64 16.80 -3.62
CA HIS A 142 11.75 15.84 -3.66
C HIS A 142 11.89 15.22 -5.05
N ILE A 143 10.79 14.75 -5.63
CA ILE A 143 10.77 14.18 -6.99
C ILE A 143 11.29 15.20 -8.01
N LEU A 144 10.79 16.44 -7.95
CA LEU A 144 11.13 17.47 -8.94
C LEU A 144 12.54 18.05 -8.77
N ASP A 145 12.94 18.35 -7.54
CA ASP A 145 14.14 19.14 -7.24
C ASP A 145 15.35 18.26 -6.90
N GLU A 146 15.12 17.06 -6.35
CA GLU A 146 16.18 16.16 -5.92
C GLU A 146 16.30 14.96 -6.87
N ASP A 147 15.27 14.13 -7.01
CA ASP A 147 15.38 12.84 -7.71
C ASP A 147 15.73 13.05 -9.19
N ARG A 148 14.96 13.94 -9.82
CA ARG A 148 15.18 14.32 -11.22
C ARG A 148 16.55 14.93 -11.44
N ARG A 149 17.02 15.77 -10.51
CA ARG A 149 18.32 16.47 -10.60
C ARG A 149 19.50 15.52 -10.41
N HIS A 150 19.39 14.57 -9.49
CA HIS A 150 20.53 13.73 -9.08
C HIS A 150 20.77 12.54 -10.00
N TYR A 151 19.72 11.92 -10.55
CA TYR A 151 19.92 10.64 -11.25
C TYR A 151 19.01 10.36 -12.46
N ALA A 152 17.98 11.14 -12.75
CA ALA A 152 17.06 10.81 -13.85
C ALA A 152 17.76 10.67 -15.22
N GLU A 153 18.77 11.50 -15.51
CA GLU A 153 19.55 11.36 -16.74
C GLU A 153 20.43 10.11 -16.74
N ALA A 154 21.01 9.76 -15.59
CA ALA A 154 21.81 8.54 -15.44
C ALA A 154 20.94 7.30 -15.67
N MET A 155 19.71 7.27 -15.15
CA MET A 155 18.77 6.17 -15.32
C MET A 155 18.29 6.00 -16.76
N ALA A 156 18.03 7.09 -17.48
CA ALA A 156 17.50 7.06 -18.84
C ALA A 156 18.34 6.23 -19.84
N SER A 157 19.64 6.10 -19.58
CA SER A 157 20.59 5.36 -20.44
C SER A 157 20.95 3.96 -19.93
N ARG A 158 20.41 3.53 -18.78
CA ARG A 158 20.87 2.35 -18.02
C ARG A 158 19.78 1.29 -17.86
N ARG A 159 19.40 0.66 -18.98
CA ARG A 159 18.35 -0.39 -19.00
C ARG A 159 18.68 -1.60 -18.13
N GLU A 160 19.96 -1.89 -17.94
CA GLU A 160 20.44 -2.96 -17.06
C GLU A 160 20.13 -2.69 -15.59
N VAL A 161 20.17 -1.42 -15.17
CA VAL A 161 19.83 -1.01 -13.81
C VAL A 161 18.33 -1.11 -13.60
N GLU A 162 17.54 -0.63 -14.56
CA GLU A 162 16.08 -0.76 -14.56
C GLU A 162 15.64 -2.22 -14.42
N ALA A 163 16.19 -3.10 -15.24
CA ALA A 163 15.89 -4.53 -15.21
C ALA A 163 16.29 -5.22 -13.90
N ASP A 164 17.25 -4.66 -13.16
CA ASP A 164 17.68 -5.18 -11.87
C ASP A 164 16.75 -4.71 -10.74
N ILE A 165 16.43 -3.42 -10.70
CA ILE A 165 15.53 -2.87 -9.68
C ILE A 165 14.08 -3.37 -9.84
N ALA A 166 13.65 -3.67 -11.06
CA ALA A 166 12.34 -4.28 -11.32
C ALA A 166 12.17 -5.69 -10.68
N ARG A 167 13.26 -6.34 -10.27
CA ARG A 167 13.23 -7.66 -9.62
C ARG A 167 12.96 -7.57 -8.12
N PHE A 168 12.98 -6.38 -7.55
CA PHE A 168 12.77 -6.21 -6.11
C PHE A 168 11.37 -6.65 -5.70
N ARG A 169 11.33 -7.43 -4.61
CA ARG A 169 10.12 -7.97 -4.00
C ARG A 169 9.83 -7.14 -2.75
N TYR A 170 8.86 -6.23 -2.82
CA TYR A 170 8.60 -5.21 -1.81
C TYR A 170 8.27 -5.82 -0.45
N ALA A 171 7.45 -6.88 -0.41
CA ALA A 171 7.13 -7.57 0.84
C ALA A 171 8.39 -8.14 1.53
N GLN A 172 9.34 -8.66 0.74
CA GLN A 172 10.60 -9.20 1.27
C GLN A 172 11.52 -8.09 1.79
N ILE A 173 11.59 -6.96 1.10
CA ILE A 173 12.36 -5.78 1.54
C ILE A 173 11.76 -5.23 2.83
N ALA A 174 10.44 -5.05 2.89
CA ALA A 174 9.73 -4.57 4.07
C ALA A 174 10.02 -5.43 5.31
N ARG A 175 10.08 -6.76 5.14
CA ARG A 175 10.43 -7.69 6.22
C ARG A 175 11.88 -7.54 6.67
N LYS A 176 12.83 -7.50 5.72
CA LYS A 176 14.26 -7.33 6.03
C LYS A 176 14.55 -5.99 6.73
N LEU A 177 13.92 -4.91 6.29
CA LEU A 177 14.07 -3.60 6.91
C LEU A 177 13.57 -3.61 8.36
N ARG A 178 12.41 -4.21 8.63
CA ARG A 178 11.89 -4.35 9.99
C ARG A 178 12.77 -5.20 10.90
N GLN A 179 13.29 -6.32 10.41
CA GLN A 179 14.22 -7.15 11.18
C GLN A 179 15.49 -6.39 11.61
N ARG A 180 16.00 -5.50 10.74
CA ARG A 180 17.15 -4.63 11.07
C ARG A 180 16.79 -3.60 12.14
N GLU A 181 15.57 -3.07 12.12
CA GLU A 181 15.11 -2.07 13.10
C GLU A 181 14.82 -2.68 14.48
N THR A 182 14.30 -3.92 14.54
CA THR A 182 13.97 -4.59 15.82
C THR A 182 15.17 -5.28 16.48
N GLY A 183 16.33 -5.33 15.82
CA GLY A 183 17.57 -5.89 16.40
C GLY A 183 17.51 -7.39 16.70
N SER A 184 16.56 -8.12 16.10
CA SER A 184 16.34 -9.54 16.34
C SER A 184 16.67 -10.40 15.12
N ASP A 185 17.60 -11.35 15.28
CA ASP A 185 17.69 -12.56 14.41
C ASP A 185 16.53 -13.55 14.66
N GLY A 186 15.56 -13.16 15.50
CA GLY A 186 14.45 -14.00 15.94
C GLY A 186 13.26 -13.95 14.98
N ALA A 187 12.91 -15.10 14.41
CA ALA A 187 11.51 -15.46 14.27
C ALA A 187 10.82 -15.26 15.63
N SER A 188 9.69 -14.52 15.69
CA SER A 188 8.59 -14.67 16.70
C SER A 188 7.77 -13.39 17.01
N ALA A 189 7.33 -12.63 15.99
CA ALA A 189 6.15 -11.76 16.15
C ALA A 189 5.46 -11.54 14.80
N GLY A 190 4.75 -12.56 14.28
CA GLY A 190 3.97 -12.47 13.04
C GLY A 190 3.83 -13.78 12.24
N GLU A 191 4.66 -14.78 12.48
CA GLU A 191 4.77 -15.93 11.55
C GLU A 191 3.67 -17.00 11.68
N ALA A 192 2.93 -17.04 12.79
CA ALA A 192 1.85 -18.00 12.97
C ALA A 192 0.49 -17.36 12.64
N LEU A 193 -0.17 -17.85 11.59
CA LEU A 193 -1.58 -17.58 11.35
C LEU A 193 -2.47 -18.20 12.44
N SER A 194 -1.98 -19.27 13.08
CA SER A 194 -2.68 -20.00 14.11
C SER A 194 -3.16 -19.11 15.26
N GLY A 195 -4.44 -19.24 15.64
CA GLY A 195 -5.09 -18.49 16.71
C GLY A 195 -5.57 -17.09 16.33
N ARG A 196 -5.20 -16.56 15.15
CA ARG A 196 -5.67 -15.24 14.69
C ARG A 196 -7.12 -15.28 14.21
N TRP A 197 -7.89 -14.24 14.51
CA TRP A 197 -9.27 -14.14 14.05
C TRP A 197 -9.36 -13.58 12.62
N VAL A 198 -10.14 -14.28 11.78
CA VAL A 198 -10.46 -13.87 10.42
C VAL A 198 -11.96 -14.00 10.18
N ALA A 199 -12.52 -13.02 9.47
CA ALA A 199 -13.90 -13.04 9.01
C ALA A 199 -13.95 -13.34 7.51
N VAL A 200 -14.86 -14.23 7.10
CA VAL A 200 -15.12 -14.53 5.69
C VAL A 200 -16.55 -14.10 5.35
N ILE A 201 -16.66 -13.03 4.56
CA ILE A 201 -17.92 -12.48 4.05
C ILE A 201 -17.96 -12.78 2.55
N GLU A 202 -18.49 -13.94 2.19
CA GLU A 202 -18.43 -14.43 0.80
C GLU A 202 -19.76 -15.03 0.38
N SER A 203 -20.40 -14.46 -0.65
CA SER A 203 -21.74 -14.89 -1.05
C SER A 203 -21.71 -16.24 -1.77
N ASN A 204 -20.65 -16.50 -2.56
CA ASN A 204 -20.46 -17.74 -3.29
C ASN A 204 -20.08 -18.88 -2.34
N MET A 205 -20.90 -19.93 -2.29
CA MET A 205 -20.73 -21.04 -1.38
C MET A 205 -19.40 -21.81 -1.58
N GLU A 206 -18.98 -22.01 -2.83
CA GLU A 206 -17.76 -22.76 -3.14
C GLU A 206 -16.51 -21.98 -2.73
N ARG A 207 -16.43 -20.69 -3.07
CA ARG A 207 -15.34 -19.80 -2.63
C ARG A 207 -15.29 -19.69 -1.11
N ARG A 208 -16.45 -19.53 -0.46
CA ARG A 208 -16.54 -19.45 1.01
C ARG A 208 -16.00 -20.71 1.67
N ASN A 209 -16.41 -21.89 1.19
CA ASN A 209 -15.94 -23.16 1.72
C ASN A 209 -14.44 -23.36 1.50
N ALA A 210 -13.91 -22.99 0.34
CA ALA A 210 -12.48 -23.02 0.06
C ALA A 210 -11.70 -22.11 1.01
N LEU A 211 -12.15 -20.86 1.21
CA LEU A 211 -11.55 -19.90 2.15
C LEU A 211 -11.49 -20.47 3.56
N ILE A 212 -12.65 -20.89 4.08
CA ILE A 212 -12.76 -21.37 5.46
C ILE A 212 -11.88 -22.59 5.68
N ARG A 213 -11.89 -23.55 4.74
CA ARG A 213 -11.05 -24.73 4.85
C ARG A 213 -9.57 -24.35 4.92
N THR A 214 -9.08 -23.58 3.95
CA THR A 214 -7.67 -23.19 3.90
C THR A 214 -7.24 -22.39 5.13
N LEU A 215 -8.07 -21.45 5.61
CA LEU A 215 -7.75 -20.64 6.79
C LEU A 215 -7.75 -21.48 8.08
N LYS A 216 -8.69 -22.41 8.24
CA LYS A 216 -8.70 -23.36 9.37
C LYS A 216 -7.52 -24.33 9.33
N ASP A 217 -7.10 -24.77 8.14
CA ASP A 217 -5.90 -25.60 7.96
C ASP A 217 -4.62 -24.86 8.39
N GLN A 218 -4.63 -23.51 8.37
CA GLN A 218 -3.56 -22.67 8.93
C GLN A 218 -3.74 -22.37 10.45
N GLY A 219 -4.75 -22.93 11.09
CA GLY A 219 -5.04 -22.76 12.52
C GLY A 219 -5.79 -21.47 12.87
N MET A 220 -6.31 -20.73 11.89
CA MET A 220 -7.03 -19.46 12.15
C MET A 220 -8.42 -19.71 12.76
N GLN A 221 -8.88 -18.76 13.58
CA GLN A 221 -10.24 -18.74 14.09
C GLN A 221 -11.14 -18.02 13.08
N VAL A 222 -12.02 -18.78 12.42
CA VAL A 222 -12.81 -18.28 11.28
C VAL A 222 -14.26 -18.02 11.69
N ALA A 223 -14.69 -16.77 11.59
CA ALA A 223 -16.10 -16.38 11.58
C ALA A 223 -16.57 -16.20 10.12
N GLN A 224 -17.83 -16.50 9.82
CA GLN A 224 -18.34 -16.40 8.45
C GLN A 224 -19.75 -15.83 8.37
N THR A 225 -20.05 -15.19 7.25
CA THR A 225 -21.40 -14.90 6.78
C THR A 225 -21.41 -14.91 5.25
N ASN A 226 -22.58 -15.07 4.64
CA ASN A 226 -22.76 -14.98 3.20
C ASN A 226 -23.36 -13.63 2.75
N ARG A 227 -23.58 -12.70 3.69
CA ARG A 227 -24.18 -11.39 3.42
C ARG A 227 -23.41 -10.28 4.12
N VAL A 228 -23.10 -9.22 3.37
CA VAL A 228 -22.45 -8.02 3.90
C VAL A 228 -23.28 -7.35 5.01
N LEU A 229 -24.61 -7.41 4.92
CA LEU A 229 -25.51 -6.81 5.91
C LEU A 229 -25.39 -7.44 7.32
N ASP A 230 -24.98 -8.70 7.41
CA ASP A 230 -24.80 -9.40 8.69
C ASP A 230 -23.37 -9.22 9.24
N ALA A 231 -22.46 -8.65 8.44
CA ALA A 231 -21.06 -8.49 8.79
C ALA A 231 -20.81 -7.61 10.03
N PRO A 232 -21.50 -6.48 10.26
CA PRO A 232 -21.25 -5.65 11.44
C PRO A 232 -21.33 -6.41 12.76
N ALA A 233 -22.35 -7.25 12.95
CA ALA A 233 -22.50 -8.07 14.16
C ALA A 233 -21.34 -9.07 14.34
N LEU A 234 -20.85 -9.63 13.22
CA LEU A 234 -19.71 -10.54 13.20
C LEU A 234 -18.40 -9.82 13.56
N ILE A 235 -18.18 -8.61 13.04
CA ILE A 235 -17.01 -7.79 13.38
C ILE A 235 -17.01 -7.41 14.86
N GLU A 236 -18.16 -7.01 15.41
CA GLU A 236 -18.28 -6.69 16.84
C GLU A 236 -18.02 -7.91 17.73
N ALA A 237 -18.55 -9.08 17.36
CA ALA A 237 -18.44 -10.28 18.17
C ALA A 237 -17.01 -10.86 18.23
N HIS A 238 -16.23 -10.70 17.15
CA HIS A 238 -14.95 -11.41 16.99
C HIS A 238 -13.73 -10.49 16.88
N ALA A 239 -13.93 -9.19 16.61
CA ALA A 239 -12.85 -8.22 16.37
C ALA A 239 -11.71 -8.77 15.49
N PRO A 240 -12.03 -9.26 14.28
CA PRO A 240 -11.04 -9.94 13.45
C PRO A 240 -9.92 -8.99 13.01
N GLU A 241 -8.71 -9.54 12.88
CA GLU A 241 -7.57 -8.81 12.31
C GLU A 241 -7.72 -8.64 10.79
N LEU A 242 -8.43 -9.58 10.16
CA LEU A 242 -8.57 -9.69 8.72
C LEU A 242 -9.99 -10.06 8.30
N VAL A 243 -10.44 -9.46 7.20
CA VAL A 243 -11.72 -9.76 6.56
C VAL A 243 -11.47 -10.12 5.10
N PHE A 244 -11.94 -11.30 4.67
CA PHE A 244 -12.17 -11.58 3.25
C PHE A 244 -13.56 -11.09 2.89
N LEU A 245 -13.66 -10.26 1.85
CA LEU A 245 -14.89 -9.62 1.43
C LEU A 245 -15.15 -9.86 -0.05
N ASP A 246 -16.23 -10.55 -0.37
CA ASP A 246 -16.73 -10.68 -1.74
C ASP A 246 -17.05 -9.32 -2.33
N TRP A 247 -16.20 -8.88 -3.25
CA TRP A 247 -16.28 -7.57 -3.87
C TRP A 247 -17.47 -7.44 -4.82
N SER A 248 -18.01 -8.58 -5.29
CA SER A 248 -19.22 -8.59 -6.11
C SER A 248 -20.51 -8.43 -5.30
N ALA A 249 -20.43 -8.49 -3.97
CA ALA A 249 -21.59 -8.37 -3.10
C ALA A 249 -22.08 -6.92 -2.98
N GLU A 250 -23.40 -6.76 -2.86
CA GLU A 250 -24.03 -5.47 -2.61
C GLU A 250 -23.47 -4.84 -1.32
N TYR A 251 -23.16 -3.54 -1.37
CA TYR A 251 -22.57 -2.76 -0.28
C TYR A 251 -21.13 -3.09 0.12
N ALA A 252 -20.43 -3.98 -0.58
CA ALA A 252 -19.04 -4.36 -0.24
C ALA A 252 -18.12 -3.15 -0.09
N GLY A 253 -18.06 -2.25 -1.08
CA GLY A 253 -17.21 -1.07 -1.03
C GLY A 253 -17.53 -0.13 0.14
N ARG A 254 -18.82 0.09 0.43
CA ARG A 254 -19.26 0.92 1.58
C ARG A 254 -18.80 0.31 2.90
N PHE A 255 -18.96 -1.01 3.05
CA PHE A 255 -18.55 -1.73 4.26
C PHE A 255 -17.02 -1.72 4.44
N ALA A 256 -16.26 -1.93 3.37
CA ALA A 256 -14.80 -1.84 3.40
C ALA A 256 -14.32 -0.46 3.84
N ARG A 257 -14.92 0.61 3.29
CA ARG A 257 -14.59 1.99 3.67
C ARG A 257 -14.88 2.29 5.13
N GLU A 258 -16.00 1.81 5.65
CA GLU A 258 -16.36 1.98 7.06
C GLU A 258 -15.37 1.28 7.98
N LEU A 259 -15.01 0.03 7.68
CA LEU A 259 -14.00 -0.71 8.43
C LEU A 259 -12.64 -0.02 8.39
N TYR A 260 -12.21 0.42 7.22
CA TYR A 260 -10.95 1.15 7.04
C TYR A 260 -10.89 2.39 7.93
N ARG A 261 -11.98 3.17 8.00
CA ARG A 261 -12.06 4.39 8.81
C ARG A 261 -12.06 4.11 10.30
N THR A 262 -12.81 3.10 10.74
CA THR A 262 -13.19 2.94 12.14
C THR A 262 -12.45 1.82 12.87
N ARG A 263 -11.77 0.92 12.15
CA ARG A 263 -11.11 -0.25 12.72
C ARG A 263 -9.69 -0.44 12.17
N SER A 264 -8.86 -1.15 12.93
CA SER A 264 -7.55 -1.62 12.47
C SER A 264 -7.64 -2.88 11.59
N THR A 265 -8.84 -3.46 11.43
CA THR A 265 -9.09 -4.63 10.60
C THR A 265 -8.66 -4.39 9.15
N LEU A 266 -7.96 -5.36 8.58
CA LEU A 266 -7.52 -5.36 7.18
C LEU A 266 -8.60 -6.02 6.31
N VAL A 267 -8.77 -5.54 5.09
CA VAL A 267 -9.73 -6.10 4.14
C VAL A 267 -8.98 -6.67 2.94
N ILE A 268 -9.23 -7.94 2.61
CA ILE A 268 -8.87 -8.55 1.34
C ILE A 268 -10.15 -8.67 0.52
N ALA A 269 -10.21 -7.96 -0.61
CA ALA A 269 -11.31 -8.11 -1.55
C ALA A 269 -11.15 -9.43 -2.32
N THR A 270 -12.22 -10.22 -2.40
CA THR A 270 -12.29 -11.43 -3.23
C THR A 270 -13.12 -11.13 -4.47
N LEU A 271 -12.65 -11.55 -5.64
CA LEU A 271 -13.33 -11.33 -6.92
C LEU A 271 -13.12 -12.54 -7.83
N PHE A 272 -14.11 -12.87 -8.66
CA PHE A 272 -13.89 -13.73 -9.81
C PHE A 272 -13.52 -12.88 -11.01
N GLY A 273 -12.32 -13.05 -11.57
CA GLY A 273 -11.81 -12.21 -12.65
C GLY A 273 -10.46 -11.58 -12.33
N ASP A 274 -10.11 -10.55 -13.11
CA ASP A 274 -8.82 -9.86 -13.01
C ASP A 274 -8.83 -8.85 -11.84
N PRO A 275 -7.94 -8.99 -10.84
CA PRO A 275 -7.77 -8.00 -9.76
C PRO A 275 -7.52 -6.57 -10.23
N PHE A 276 -6.95 -6.35 -11.41
CA PHE A 276 -6.70 -5.01 -11.95
C PHE A 276 -7.99 -4.26 -12.29
N GLU A 277 -9.13 -4.94 -12.48
CA GLU A 277 -10.42 -4.30 -12.76
C GLU A 277 -10.96 -3.50 -11.57
N ILE A 278 -10.59 -3.88 -10.34
CA ILE A 278 -11.10 -3.28 -9.10
C ILE A 278 -10.04 -2.55 -8.27
N VAL A 279 -8.78 -2.50 -8.73
CA VAL A 279 -7.66 -1.98 -7.95
C VAL A 279 -7.83 -0.50 -7.61
N GLU A 280 -8.28 0.34 -8.55
CA GLU A 280 -8.48 1.78 -8.35
C GLU A 280 -9.52 2.07 -7.25
N GLU A 281 -10.64 1.35 -7.32
CA GLU A 281 -11.73 1.47 -6.34
C GLU A 281 -11.28 0.93 -4.97
N CYS A 282 -10.69 -0.26 -4.93
CA CYS A 282 -10.18 -0.89 -3.72
C CYS A 282 -9.16 0.00 -3.00
N ASP A 283 -8.21 0.58 -3.74
CA ASP A 283 -7.17 1.46 -3.21
C ASP A 283 -7.84 2.66 -2.51
N THR A 284 -8.77 3.34 -3.19
CA THR A 284 -9.50 4.50 -2.63
C THR A 284 -10.32 4.16 -1.39
N LEU A 285 -10.89 2.96 -1.34
CA LEU A 285 -11.74 2.49 -0.23
C LEU A 285 -10.94 1.89 0.94
N GLY A 286 -9.61 1.82 0.84
CA GLY A 286 -8.74 1.35 1.91
C GLY A 286 -8.66 -0.17 2.04
N VAL A 287 -8.92 -0.89 0.94
CA VAL A 287 -8.69 -2.33 0.84
C VAL A 287 -7.18 -2.61 0.86
N ALA A 288 -6.77 -3.58 1.67
CA ALA A 288 -5.35 -3.86 1.89
C ALA A 288 -4.77 -4.79 0.83
N ASN A 289 -5.57 -5.74 0.31
CA ASN A 289 -5.14 -6.66 -0.74
C ASN A 289 -6.32 -7.16 -1.58
N ILE A 290 -6.04 -7.77 -2.73
CA ILE A 290 -7.04 -8.43 -3.57
C ILE A 290 -6.64 -9.89 -3.81
N LEU A 291 -7.60 -10.81 -3.69
CA LEU A 291 -7.49 -12.21 -4.05
C LEU A 291 -8.44 -12.51 -5.22
N GLY A 292 -7.88 -12.65 -6.43
CA GLY A 292 -8.62 -13.05 -7.62
C GLY A 292 -8.85 -14.56 -7.66
N TYR A 293 -10.02 -14.98 -8.15
CA TYR A 293 -10.39 -16.37 -8.40
C TYR A 293 -10.43 -16.68 -9.90
N PRO A 294 -10.07 -17.92 -10.30
CA PRO A 294 -9.65 -19.04 -9.46
C PRO A 294 -8.24 -18.85 -8.86
N CYS A 295 -8.02 -19.32 -7.62
CA CYS A 295 -6.71 -19.31 -6.95
C CYS A 295 -6.39 -20.65 -6.29
N SER A 296 -5.12 -20.91 -6.01
CA SER A 296 -4.70 -22.06 -5.21
C SER A 296 -4.82 -21.77 -3.70
N ALA A 297 -4.78 -22.81 -2.88
CA ALA A 297 -4.67 -22.65 -1.42
C ALA A 297 -3.36 -21.93 -1.03
N GLN A 298 -2.29 -22.13 -1.80
CA GLN A 298 -1.01 -21.47 -1.58
C GLN A 298 -1.10 -19.96 -1.84
N ASP A 299 -1.81 -19.55 -2.89
CA ASP A 299 -2.03 -18.13 -3.20
C ASP A 299 -2.80 -17.46 -2.06
N LEU A 300 -3.89 -18.08 -1.60
CA LEU A 300 -4.68 -17.58 -0.47
C LEU A 300 -3.83 -17.38 0.79
N VAL A 301 -3.03 -18.39 1.17
CA VAL A 301 -2.14 -18.29 2.35
C VAL A 301 -1.10 -17.19 2.16
N THR A 302 -0.55 -17.06 0.96
CA THR A 302 0.45 -16.03 0.62
C THR A 302 -0.15 -14.63 0.79
N VAL A 303 -1.32 -14.37 0.18
CA VAL A 303 -2.03 -13.09 0.29
C VAL A 303 -2.40 -12.79 1.74
N THR A 304 -2.84 -13.79 2.49
CA THR A 304 -3.16 -13.64 3.92
C THR A 304 -1.94 -13.15 4.71
N ARG A 305 -0.80 -13.82 4.55
CA ARG A 305 0.46 -13.47 5.24
C ARG A 305 0.97 -12.11 4.81
N GLU A 306 1.02 -11.83 3.51
CA GLU A 306 1.45 -10.53 3.00
C GLU A 306 0.60 -9.40 3.57
N THR A 307 -0.72 -9.59 3.64
CA THR A 307 -1.63 -8.55 4.16
C THR A 307 -1.42 -8.29 5.65
N LEU A 308 -1.20 -9.35 6.43
CA LEU A 308 -1.07 -9.26 7.90
C LEU A 308 0.33 -8.84 8.35
N ASP A 309 1.37 -9.25 7.61
CA ASP A 309 2.76 -9.13 8.05
C ASP A 309 3.50 -8.02 7.28
N ALA A 310 3.03 -7.63 6.09
CA ALA A 310 3.65 -6.60 5.25
C ALA A 310 2.88 -5.28 5.31
N LEU A 311 3.55 -4.19 5.74
CA LEU A 311 3.02 -2.83 5.56
C LEU A 311 3.42 -2.35 4.16
N VAL A 312 2.77 -2.93 3.15
CA VAL A 312 3.04 -2.66 1.74
C VAL A 312 1.73 -2.25 1.07
N PRO A 313 1.74 -1.18 0.24
CA PRO A 313 0.55 -0.74 -0.48
C PRO A 313 -0.06 -1.82 -1.37
N LEU A 314 -1.39 -1.81 -1.50
CA LEU A 314 -2.18 -2.72 -2.34
C LEU A 314 -1.57 -2.88 -3.73
N ARG A 315 -1.29 -1.75 -4.40
CA ARG A 315 -0.71 -1.74 -5.75
C ARG A 315 0.66 -2.40 -5.81
N ALA A 316 1.53 -2.14 -4.84
CA ALA A 316 2.84 -2.76 -4.77
C ALA A 316 2.73 -4.29 -4.66
N LEU A 317 1.82 -4.80 -3.81
CA LEU A 317 1.58 -6.25 -3.65
C LEU A 317 1.00 -6.90 -4.92
N LEU A 318 0.07 -6.22 -5.60
CA LEU A 318 -0.53 -6.74 -6.83
C LEU A 318 0.46 -6.80 -7.98
N LEU A 319 1.23 -5.72 -8.18
CA LEU A 319 2.22 -5.65 -9.26
C LEU A 319 3.33 -6.68 -9.07
N GLU A 320 3.77 -6.90 -7.82
CA GLU A 320 4.76 -7.92 -7.47
C GLU A 320 4.27 -9.35 -7.76
N ARG A 321 2.98 -9.64 -7.52
CA ARG A 321 2.42 -10.99 -7.62
C ARG A 321 1.93 -11.33 -9.01
N LEU A 322 1.26 -10.40 -9.67
CA LEU A 322 0.66 -10.62 -10.98
C LEU A 322 1.64 -10.38 -12.12
N GLY A 323 2.84 -9.85 -11.82
CA GLY A 323 3.87 -9.58 -12.80
C GLY A 323 3.35 -8.64 -13.87
N ALA A 324 3.20 -7.36 -13.55
CA ALA A 324 2.91 -6.38 -14.59
C ALA A 324 4.00 -6.50 -15.68
N PRO A 325 3.62 -6.59 -16.97
CA PRO A 325 4.61 -6.62 -18.03
C PRO A 325 5.39 -5.30 -18.00
N ALA A 326 6.72 -5.43 -18.10
CA ALA A 326 7.66 -4.32 -18.24
C ALA A 326 7.37 -3.45 -19.47
#